data_AF-B6WU80-F1
#
_entry.id   AF-B6WU80-F1
#
_cell.length_a   1.000
_cell.length_b   1.000
_cell.length_c   1.000
_cell.angle_alpha   90.00
_cell.angle_beta   90.00
_cell.angle_gamma   90.00
#
_symmetry.space_group_name_H-M   'P 1'
#
loop_
_entity.id
_entity.type
_entity.pdbx_description
1 polymer ?
#
loop_
_entity_poly.entity_id
_entity_poly.type
_entity_poly.pdbx_seq_one_letter_code
_entity_poly.pdbx_strand_id
1 'polypeptide(L)'
;MTASELKEAVLARYRSVYAFCRAHPEMKRATVYLVLSGRYPGKWHEQAARIQAALSGAGESPRGRDVTPEVVGKALQEIRCSHCRRLDRRECLSCREQTERESKELFFRVFQGG
;
A
#
# COMPACT_ATOMS: atom_id res chain seq x y z
N MET A 1 3.28 -24.67 -9.71
CA MET A 1 3.28 -23.77 -8.55
C MET A 1 2.73 -24.52 -7.34
N THR A 2 3.48 -24.58 -6.25
CA THR A 2 3.15 -25.25 -4.99
C THR A 2 2.50 -24.28 -3.99
N ALA A 3 1.99 -24.81 -2.87
CA ALA A 3 1.49 -23.96 -1.78
C ALA A 3 2.58 -23.07 -1.16
N SER A 4 3.83 -23.57 -1.07
CA SER A 4 4.96 -22.77 -0.57
C SER A 4 5.28 -21.62 -1.51
N GLU A 5 5.42 -21.92 -2.82
CA GLU A 5 5.70 -20.90 -3.84
C GLU A 5 4.60 -19.82 -3.89
N LEU A 6 3.33 -20.22 -3.77
CA LEU A 6 2.22 -19.25 -3.71
C LEU A 6 2.27 -18.38 -2.45
N LYS A 7 2.61 -18.98 -1.30
CA LYS A 7 2.77 -18.24 -0.05
C LYS A 7 3.94 -17.25 -0.12
N GLU A 8 5.05 -17.65 -0.72
CA GLU A 8 6.20 -16.79 -0.98
C GLU A 8 5.82 -15.62 -1.90
N ALA A 9 5.07 -15.88 -2.97
CA ALA A 9 4.56 -14.83 -3.86
C ALA A 9 3.65 -13.82 -3.12
N VAL A 10 2.79 -14.30 -2.21
CA VAL A 10 2.00 -13.42 -1.35
C VAL A 10 2.89 -12.57 -0.44
N LEU A 11 3.90 -13.17 0.19
CA LEU A 11 4.79 -12.46 1.13
C LEU A 11 5.79 -11.54 0.43
N ALA A 12 6.12 -11.79 -0.85
CA ALA A 12 6.93 -10.89 -1.66
C ALA A 12 6.23 -9.54 -1.89
N ARG A 13 4.89 -9.54 -2.00
CA ARG A 13 4.10 -8.33 -2.28
C ARG A 13 3.45 -7.72 -1.04
N TYR A 14 3.14 -8.52 -0.02
CA TYR A 14 2.42 -8.09 1.20
C TYR A 14 3.23 -8.32 2.47
N ARG A 15 2.99 -7.52 3.53
CA ARG A 15 3.70 -7.68 4.83
C ARG A 15 3.39 -8.99 5.54
N SER A 16 2.23 -9.54 5.28
CA SER A 16 1.78 -10.80 5.85
C SER A 16 0.61 -11.33 5.03
N VAL A 17 0.29 -12.61 5.20
CA VAL A 17 -0.94 -13.21 4.65
C VAL A 17 -2.19 -12.47 5.16
N TYR A 18 -2.15 -11.96 6.39
CA TYR A 18 -3.23 -11.14 6.95
C TYR A 18 -3.38 -9.82 6.17
N ALA A 19 -2.28 -9.15 5.82
CA ALA A 19 -2.31 -7.93 5.03
C ALA A 19 -2.90 -8.18 3.63
N PHE A 20 -2.55 -9.31 3.00
CA PHE A 20 -3.19 -9.76 1.75
C PHE A 20 -4.70 -9.94 1.91
N CYS A 21 -5.13 -10.66 2.95
CA CYS A 21 -6.56 -10.84 3.23
C CYS A 21 -7.32 -9.54 3.56
N ARG A 22 -6.62 -8.50 4.05
CA ARG A 22 -7.21 -7.18 4.30
C ARG A 22 -7.39 -6.38 3.01
N ALA A 23 -6.49 -6.57 2.05
CA ALA A 23 -6.56 -5.94 0.74
C ALA A 23 -7.61 -6.58 -0.19
N HIS A 24 -7.88 -7.87 0.02
CA HIS A 24 -8.82 -8.67 -0.76
C HIS A 24 -10.00 -9.15 0.09
N PRO A 25 -10.91 -8.25 0.53
CA PRO A 25 -12.05 -8.61 1.37
C PRO A 25 -13.04 -9.56 0.67
N GLU A 26 -13.05 -9.62 -0.66
CA GLU A 26 -13.82 -10.56 -1.47
C GLU A 26 -13.40 -12.03 -1.26
N MET A 27 -12.21 -12.27 -0.71
CA MET A 27 -11.71 -13.61 -0.39
C MET A 27 -11.93 -13.99 1.08
N LYS A 28 -12.43 -15.21 1.30
CA LYS A 28 -12.57 -15.76 2.65
C LYS A 28 -11.20 -16.07 3.25
N ARG A 29 -10.88 -15.42 4.37
CA ARG A 29 -9.61 -15.60 5.09
C ARG A 29 -9.26 -17.06 5.37
N ALA A 30 -10.21 -17.82 5.90
CA ALA A 30 -10.01 -19.24 6.21
C ALA A 30 -9.60 -20.05 4.97
N THR A 31 -10.24 -19.78 3.83
CA THR A 31 -9.89 -20.39 2.54
C THR A 31 -8.46 -20.05 2.13
N VAL A 32 -8.06 -18.77 2.22
CA VAL A 32 -6.69 -18.34 1.89
C VAL A 32 -5.66 -19.07 2.75
N TYR A 33 -5.83 -19.10 4.08
CA TYR A 33 -4.89 -19.81 4.96
C TYR A 33 -4.81 -21.31 4.67
N LEU A 34 -5.95 -21.96 4.39
CA LEU A 34 -5.97 -23.38 4.04
C LEU A 34 -5.29 -23.66 2.70
N VAL A 35 -5.46 -22.79 1.70
CA VAL A 35 -4.83 -22.93 0.38
C VAL A 35 -3.32 -22.73 0.49
N LEU A 36 -2.87 -21.67 1.18
CA LEU A 36 -1.45 -21.37 1.37
C LEU A 36 -0.72 -22.37 2.28
N SER A 37 -1.45 -23.12 3.12
CA SER A 37 -0.89 -24.21 3.93
C SER A 37 -0.93 -25.57 3.21
N GLY A 38 -1.51 -25.65 2.01
CA GLY A 38 -1.70 -26.90 1.27
C GLY A 38 -2.74 -27.85 1.89
N ARG A 39 -3.53 -27.38 2.87
CA ARG A 39 -4.52 -28.18 3.62
C ARG A 39 -5.96 -27.93 3.18
N TYR A 40 -6.17 -27.22 2.08
CA TYR A 40 -7.52 -26.94 1.59
C TYR A 40 -8.17 -28.21 1.02
N PRO A 41 -9.28 -28.68 1.60
CA PRO A 41 -9.88 -29.96 1.23
C PRO A 41 -10.68 -29.91 -0.08
N GLY A 42 -10.98 -28.71 -0.57
CA GLY A 42 -11.71 -28.51 -1.81
C GLY A 42 -10.79 -28.45 -3.03
N LYS A 43 -11.29 -27.84 -4.11
CA LYS A 43 -10.54 -27.63 -5.35
C LYS A 43 -9.39 -26.64 -5.15
N TRP A 44 -8.25 -27.14 -4.66
CA TRP A 44 -7.08 -26.33 -4.33
C TRP A 44 -6.59 -25.51 -5.52
N HIS A 45 -6.47 -26.13 -6.70
CA HIS A 45 -5.99 -25.46 -7.92
C HIS A 45 -6.85 -24.26 -8.32
N GLU A 46 -8.19 -24.35 -8.21
CA GLU A 46 -9.08 -23.23 -8.54
C GLU A 46 -8.90 -22.06 -7.56
N GLN A 47 -8.74 -22.34 -6.27
CA GLN A 47 -8.51 -21.29 -5.28
C GLN A 47 -7.10 -20.70 -5.38
N ALA A 48 -6.10 -21.53 -5.68
CA ALA A 48 -4.74 -21.07 -5.94
C ALA A 48 -4.71 -20.13 -7.15
N ALA A 49 -5.40 -20.48 -8.24
CA ALA A 49 -5.53 -19.63 -9.42
C ALA A 49 -6.23 -18.29 -9.11
N ARG A 50 -7.25 -18.29 -8.23
CA ARG A 50 -7.89 -17.05 -7.75
C ARG A 50 -6.94 -16.16 -6.96
N ILE A 51 -6.14 -16.75 -6.06
CA ILE A 51 -5.12 -16.02 -5.30
C ILE A 51 -4.06 -15.46 -6.25
N GLN A 52 -3.59 -16.24 -7.22
CA GLN A 52 -2.67 -15.76 -8.25
C GLN A 52 -3.27 -14.62 -9.07
N ALA A 53 -4.51 -14.76 -9.53
CA ALA A 53 -5.20 -13.72 -10.28
C ALA A 53 -5.33 -12.43 -9.47
N ALA A 54 -5.51 -12.53 -8.15
CA ALA A 54 -5.50 -11.36 -7.29
C ALA A 54 -4.11 -10.76 -7.10
N LEU A 55 -3.05 -11.57 -7.09
CA LEU A 55 -1.67 -11.08 -7.11
C LEU A 55 -1.32 -10.37 -8.44
N SER A 56 -1.85 -10.85 -9.57
CA SER A 56 -1.61 -10.31 -10.91
C SER A 56 -2.52 -9.13 -11.27
N GLY A 57 -3.79 -9.19 -10.84
CA GLY A 57 -4.79 -8.14 -11.04
C GLY A 57 -4.65 -6.98 -10.04
N ALA A 58 -3.97 -7.21 -8.91
CA ALA A 58 -3.45 -6.15 -8.07
C ALA A 58 -2.24 -5.50 -8.75
N GLY A 59 -2.50 -4.64 -9.73
CA GLY A 59 -1.53 -3.65 -10.21
C GLY A 59 -0.95 -2.78 -9.08
N GLU A 60 -1.59 -2.70 -7.92
CA GLU A 60 -1.10 -2.00 -6.74
C GLU A 60 -0.93 -2.94 -5.55
N SER A 61 0.27 -2.94 -4.96
CA SER A 61 0.45 -3.43 -3.61
C SER A 61 -0.33 -2.51 -2.66
N PRO A 62 -0.99 -2.99 -1.59
CA PRO A 62 -1.48 -2.12 -0.53
C PRO A 62 -0.36 -1.64 0.39
N ARG A 63 0.88 -2.11 0.20
CA ARG A 63 2.05 -1.38 0.69
C ARG A 63 2.26 -0.19 -0.23
N GLY A 64 1.59 0.90 0.13
CA GLY A 64 1.49 2.06 -0.72
C GLY A 64 0.35 1.88 -1.71
N ARG A 65 -0.83 2.41 -1.34
CA ARG A 65 -1.46 3.41 -2.23
C ARG A 65 -0.33 4.18 -2.89
N ASP A 66 -0.38 4.53 -4.17
CA ASP A 66 0.59 5.41 -4.83
C ASP A 66 0.87 6.71 -4.03
N VAL A 67 1.63 6.60 -2.95
CA VAL A 67 2.03 7.67 -2.07
C VAL A 67 3.23 8.17 -2.81
N THR A 68 3.00 9.24 -3.54
CA THR A 68 4.05 9.96 -4.22
C THR A 68 4.46 11.16 -3.35
N PRO A 69 5.65 11.74 -3.58
CA PRO A 69 6.03 13.01 -2.95
C PRO A 69 4.95 14.10 -3.06
N GLU A 70 4.16 14.09 -4.13
CA GLU A 70 3.08 15.04 -4.40
C GLU A 70 1.87 14.79 -3.48
N VAL A 71 1.49 13.53 -3.25
CA VAL A 71 0.42 13.18 -2.30
C VAL A 71 0.80 13.59 -0.88
N VAL A 72 2.05 13.34 -0.49
CA VAL A 72 2.59 13.79 0.81
C VAL A 72 2.60 15.32 0.91
N GLY A 73 3.08 16.00 -0.14
CA GLY A 73 3.15 17.46 -0.18
C GLY A 73 1.79 18.13 -0.08
N LYS A 74 0.79 17.59 -0.79
CA LYS A 74 -0.59 18.08 -0.73
C LYS A 74 -1.15 17.97 0.70
N ALA A 75 -1.00 16.81 1.33
CA ALA A 75 -1.49 16.59 2.69
C ALA A 75 -0.79 17.52 3.70
N LEU A 76 0.54 17.68 3.61
CA LEU A 76 1.30 18.60 4.45
C LEU A 76 0.84 20.05 4.28
N GLN A 77 0.61 20.48 3.03
CA GLN A 77 0.16 21.84 2.74
C GLN A 77 -1.25 22.11 3.27
N GLU A 78 -2.17 21.14 3.17
CA GLU A 78 -3.53 21.24 3.72
C GLU A 78 -3.50 21.45 5.24
N ILE A 79 -2.71 20.67 5.96
CA ILE A 79 -2.51 20.81 7.41
C ILE A 79 -1.95 22.20 7.73
N ARG A 80 -0.87 22.62 7.07
CA ARG A 80 -0.25 23.93 7.28
C ARG A 80 -1.23 25.08 7.04
N CYS A 81 -1.96 25.04 5.93
CA CYS A 81 -2.95 26.05 5.60
C CYS A 81 -4.08 26.11 6.62
N SER A 82 -4.55 24.97 7.11
CA SER A 82 -5.64 24.91 8.11
C SER A 82 -5.27 25.57 9.44
N HIS A 83 -3.98 25.64 9.77
CA HIS A 83 -3.45 26.28 10.97
C HIS A 83 -2.82 27.66 10.72
N CYS A 84 -2.83 28.15 9.49
CA CYS A 84 -2.17 29.41 9.12
C CYS A 84 -2.98 30.63 9.57
N ARG A 85 -2.40 31.48 10.42
CA ARG A 85 -3.00 32.72 10.92
C ARG A 85 -2.47 34.00 10.25
N ARG A 86 -1.63 33.86 9.21
CA ARG A 86 -1.08 35.03 8.50
C ARG A 86 -2.21 35.74 7.74
N LEU A 87 -2.33 37.05 7.97
CA LEU A 87 -3.24 37.92 7.22
C LEU A 87 -2.66 38.27 5.84
N ASP A 88 -1.35 38.48 5.78
CA ASP A 88 -0.63 38.67 4.52
C ASP A 88 -0.44 37.34 3.78
N ARG A 89 -0.86 37.32 2.51
CA ARG A 89 -0.83 36.14 1.64
C ARG A 89 0.33 36.14 0.65
N ARG A 90 1.17 37.19 0.60
CA ARG A 90 2.33 37.26 -0.31
C ARG A 90 3.30 36.08 -0.14
N GLU A 91 3.48 35.64 1.10
CA GLU A 91 4.37 34.52 1.46
C GLU A 91 3.77 33.12 1.23
N CYS A 92 2.52 33.01 0.74
CA CYS A 92 1.88 31.71 0.56
C CYS A 92 2.57 30.87 -0.53
N LEU A 93 3.13 31.51 -1.55
CA LEU A 93 3.89 30.82 -2.61
C LEU A 93 5.17 30.21 -2.06
N SER A 94 5.98 31.00 -1.34
CA SER A 94 7.19 30.51 -0.66
C SER A 94 6.89 29.36 0.30
N CYS A 95 5.80 29.44 1.07
CA CYS A 95 5.36 28.35 1.94
C CYS A 95 5.02 27.06 1.17
N ARG A 96 4.41 27.17 -0.02
CA ARG A 96 4.12 26.01 -0.89
C ARG A 96 5.40 25.39 -1.43
N GLU A 97 6.32 26.19 -1.96
CA GLU A 97 7.60 25.71 -2.48
C GLU A 97 8.42 25.00 -1.39
N GLN A 98 8.43 25.55 -0.18
CA GLN A 98 9.09 24.91 0.96
C GLN A 98 8.45 23.55 1.27
N THR A 99 7.12 23.47 1.26
CA THR A 99 6.39 22.23 1.55
C THR A 99 6.66 21.15 0.50
N GLU A 100 6.83 21.51 -0.77
CA GLU A 100 7.20 20.57 -1.83
C GLU A 100 8.61 19.98 -1.62
N ARG A 101 9.58 20.79 -1.19
CA ARG A 101 10.94 20.30 -0.90
C ARG A 101 10.94 19.36 0.30
N GLU A 102 10.24 19.74 1.36
CA GLU A 102 10.10 18.93 2.57
C GLU A 102 9.36 17.62 2.30
N SER A 103 8.36 17.61 1.42
CA SER A 103 7.61 16.39 1.10
C SER A 103 8.46 15.36 0.37
N LYS A 104 9.34 15.79 -0.54
CA LYS A 104 10.30 14.91 -1.23
C LYS A 104 11.27 14.26 -0.25
N GLU A 105 11.84 15.05 0.66
CA GLU A 105 12.75 14.55 1.70
C GLU A 105 12.04 13.59 2.67
N LEU A 106 10.85 13.98 3.15
CA LEU A 106 10.04 13.15 4.06
C LEU A 106 9.66 11.83 3.37
N PHE A 107 9.26 11.90 2.10
CA PHE A 107 8.91 10.73 1.32
C PHE A 107 10.09 9.76 1.22
N PHE A 108 11.27 10.27 0.88
CA PHE A 108 12.48 9.45 0.80
C PHE A 108 12.80 8.78 2.13
N ARG A 109 12.83 9.53 3.24
CA ARG A 109 13.15 8.99 4.58
C ARG A 109 12.16 7.94 5.08
N VAL A 110 10.87 8.14 4.86
CA VAL A 110 9.82 7.30 5.45
C VAL A 110 9.48 6.09 4.57
N PHE A 111 9.61 6.23 3.25
CA PHE A 111 9.12 5.22 2.30
C PHE A 111 10.23 4.58 1.45
N GLN A 112 11.39 5.23 1.24
CA GLN A 112 12.48 4.71 0.38
C GLN A 112 13.81 4.43 1.11
N GLY A 113 14.02 4.96 2.32
CA GLY A 113 15.28 4.88 3.06
C GLY A 113 15.18 4.12 4.38
N GLY A 114 14.89 2.81 4.32
CA GLY A 114 14.95 1.88 5.45
C GLY A 114 15.94 0.75 5.20
#